data_AF-A0AA44TF50-F1
#
_entry.id   AF-A0AA44TF50-F1
#
_cell.length_a   1.000
_cell.length_b   1.000
_cell.length_c   1.000
_cell.angle_alpha   90.00
_cell.angle_beta   90.00
_cell.angle_gamma   90.00
#
_symmetry.space_group_name_H-M   'P 1'
#
loop_
_entity.id
_entity.type
_entity.pdbx_description
1 polymer ?
#
loop_
_entity_poly.entity_id
_entity_poly.type
_entity_poly.pdbx_seq_one_letter_code
_entity_poly.pdbx_strand_id
1 'polypeptide(L)'
;MSTDLISKKDLLELTGISYGQLYRWKRKNLIPEDWFIRKSTFTGQETFFPKEKILERIDKIQTMKEDLSLDELANMFSPSVSEISFMKEDIIRKGIASEPVVQFFIEQMNKQAEFQFADILYVFILEELLQSGEISLEEGKMILQVLHEHYEIMKQKNSELVVVRKLGVSTCFLVSNIDDLLFEKGTKIVVRLAIMQYTEALKSKLL
;
A
#
# COMPACT_ATOMS: atom_id res chain seq x y z
N MET A 1 -20.01 -37.87 -7.37
CA MET A 1 -18.65 -37.59 -7.88
C MET A 1 -17.72 -37.60 -6.69
N SER A 2 -16.64 -38.38 -6.71
CA SER A 2 -15.71 -38.52 -5.59
C SER A 2 -15.03 -37.20 -5.32
N THR A 3 -15.33 -36.57 -4.18
CA THR A 3 -14.63 -35.36 -3.73
C THR A 3 -13.19 -35.76 -3.42
N ASP A 4 -12.27 -35.48 -4.34
CA ASP A 4 -10.85 -35.71 -4.11
C ASP A 4 -10.40 -34.82 -2.94
N LEU A 5 -9.75 -35.44 -1.96
CA LEU A 5 -9.35 -34.78 -0.71
C LEU A 5 -7.83 -34.73 -0.62
N ILE A 6 -7.32 -33.58 -0.23
CA ILE A 6 -5.89 -33.37 -0.01
C ILE A 6 -5.62 -33.20 1.48
N SER A 7 -4.55 -33.82 1.99
CA SER A 7 -4.15 -33.64 3.39
C SER A 7 -3.58 -32.24 3.61
N LYS A 8 -3.64 -31.73 4.85
CA LYS A 8 -3.01 -30.45 5.20
C LYS A 8 -1.52 -30.45 4.84
N LYS A 9 -0.83 -31.57 5.04
CA LYS A 9 0.61 -31.68 4.76
C LYS A 9 0.89 -31.50 3.27
N ASP A 10 0.20 -32.28 2.43
CA ASP A 10 0.39 -32.24 0.98
C ASP A 10 -0.06 -30.90 0.40
N LEU A 11 -1.11 -30.28 0.96
CA LEU A 11 -1.58 -28.96 0.56
C LEU A 11 -0.50 -27.88 0.76
N LEU A 12 0.16 -27.87 1.91
CA LEU A 12 1.22 -26.91 2.23
C LEU A 12 2.45 -27.13 1.32
N GLU A 13 2.78 -28.39 1.03
CA GLU A 13 3.90 -28.75 0.16
C GLU A 13 3.64 -28.36 -1.30
N LEU A 14 2.45 -28.64 -1.82
CA LEU A 14 2.06 -28.35 -3.21
C LEU A 14 1.90 -26.86 -3.51
N THR A 15 1.42 -26.07 -2.54
CA THR A 15 1.14 -24.63 -2.74
C THR A 15 2.27 -23.72 -2.25
N GLY A 16 3.27 -24.27 -1.56
CA GLY A 16 4.39 -23.52 -0.99
C GLY A 16 4.02 -22.58 0.17
N ILE A 17 2.78 -22.63 0.68
CA ILE A 17 2.35 -21.77 1.80
C ILE A 17 2.76 -22.37 3.14
N SER A 18 3.02 -21.51 4.12
CA SER A 18 3.30 -21.96 5.49
C SER A 18 2.01 -22.29 6.27
N TYR A 19 2.14 -23.15 7.29
CA TYR A 19 1.02 -23.46 8.17
C TYR A 19 0.42 -22.21 8.84
N GLY A 20 1.26 -21.23 9.20
CA GLY A 20 0.83 -19.96 9.76
C GLY A 20 -0.01 -19.14 8.78
N GLN A 21 0.32 -19.14 7.49
CA GLN A 21 -0.47 -18.46 6.46
C GLN A 21 -1.85 -19.08 6.30
N LEU A 22 -1.93 -20.42 6.20
CA LEU A 22 -3.19 -21.15 6.13
C LEU A 22 -4.08 -20.86 7.36
N TYR A 23 -3.48 -20.79 8.54
CA TYR A 23 -4.20 -20.48 9.77
C TYR A 23 -4.71 -19.03 9.85
N ARG A 24 -3.90 -18.06 9.40
CA ARG A 24 -4.31 -16.65 9.30
C ARG A 24 -5.49 -16.48 8.34
N TRP A 25 -5.45 -17.17 7.19
CA TRP A 25 -6.53 -17.12 6.20
C TRP A 25 -7.83 -17.72 6.72
N LYS A 26 -7.75 -18.80 7.53
CA LYS A 26 -8.92 -19.33 8.25
C LYS A 26 -9.56 -18.28 9.16
N ARG A 27 -8.77 -17.66 10.06
CA ARG A 27 -9.30 -16.67 11.02
C ARG A 27 -9.88 -15.42 10.37
N LYS A 28 -9.40 -15.05 9.18
CA LYS A 28 -9.93 -13.92 8.38
C LYS A 28 -11.11 -14.29 7.49
N ASN A 29 -11.67 -15.51 7.63
CA ASN A 29 -12.75 -16.04 6.79
C ASN A 29 -12.43 -16.04 5.28
N LEU A 30 -11.15 -16.07 4.90
CA LEU A 30 -10.75 -16.16 3.50
C LEU A 30 -10.92 -17.58 2.95
N ILE A 31 -10.83 -18.59 3.83
CA ILE A 31 -11.13 -19.99 3.51
C ILE A 31 -12.29 -20.42 4.42
N PRO A 32 -13.40 -20.93 3.86
CA PRO A 32 -14.53 -21.39 4.64
C PRO A 32 -14.15 -22.47 5.67
N GLU A 33 -14.70 -22.38 6.89
CA GLU A 33 -14.34 -23.30 7.97
C GLU A 33 -14.79 -24.75 7.71
N ASP A 34 -15.89 -24.92 6.98
CA ASP A 34 -16.44 -26.21 6.56
C ASP A 34 -15.51 -27.01 5.64
N TRP A 35 -14.50 -26.36 5.04
CA TRP A 35 -13.49 -27.03 4.23
C TRP A 35 -12.41 -27.71 5.08
N PHE A 36 -12.32 -27.43 6.38
CA PHE A 36 -11.37 -28.05 7.31
C PHE A 36 -11.92 -29.37 7.86
N ILE A 37 -11.87 -30.42 7.05
CA ILE A 37 -12.46 -31.73 7.39
C ILE A 37 -11.48 -32.51 8.26
N ARG A 38 -11.76 -32.62 9.55
CA ARG A 38 -10.95 -33.44 10.46
C ARG A 38 -11.31 -34.91 10.32
N LYS A 39 -10.33 -35.77 10.04
CA LYS A 39 -10.47 -37.23 9.98
C LYS A 39 -9.48 -37.88 10.94
N SER A 40 -9.92 -38.95 11.60
CA SER A 40 -9.04 -39.81 12.40
C SER A 40 -8.21 -40.68 11.46
N THR A 41 -6.89 -40.59 11.57
CA THR A 41 -5.92 -41.45 10.87
C THR A 41 -5.24 -42.38 11.87
N PHE A 42 -4.52 -43.38 11.37
CA PHE A 42 -3.84 -44.38 12.20
C PHE A 42 -2.82 -43.75 13.18
N THR A 43 -2.29 -42.57 12.85
CA THR A 43 -1.29 -41.83 13.63
C THR A 43 -1.85 -40.59 14.35
N GLY A 44 -3.17 -40.33 14.32
CA GLY A 44 -3.76 -39.20 15.03
C GLY A 44 -5.01 -38.61 14.37
N GLN A 45 -5.20 -37.29 14.49
CA GLN A 45 -6.25 -36.57 13.78
C GLN A 45 -5.61 -35.67 12.72
N GLU A 46 -5.97 -35.88 11.46
CA GLU A 46 -5.50 -35.08 10.33
C GLU A 46 -6.62 -34.22 9.78
N THR A 47 -6.24 -33.11 9.14
CA THR A 47 -7.18 -32.22 8.46
C THR A 47 -7.04 -32.40 6.96
N PHE A 48 -8.17 -32.59 6.29
CA PHE A 48 -8.29 -32.74 4.85
C PHE A 48 -9.10 -31.58 4.27
N PHE A 49 -8.86 -31.29 3.00
CA PHE A 49 -9.52 -30.23 2.27
C PHE A 49 -10.06 -30.76 0.94
N PRO A 50 -11.18 -30.21 0.41
CA PRO A 50 -11.62 -30.49 -0.96
C PRO A 50 -10.58 -29.96 -1.95
N LYS A 51 -9.85 -30.86 -2.61
CA LYS A 51 -8.60 -30.57 -3.31
C LYS A 51 -8.72 -29.46 -4.36
N GLU A 52 -9.67 -29.58 -5.27
CA GLU A 52 -9.85 -28.58 -6.35
C GLU A 52 -10.21 -27.20 -5.79
N LYS A 53 -11.19 -27.15 -4.88
CA LYS A 53 -11.67 -25.90 -4.29
C LYS A 53 -10.59 -25.18 -3.49
N ILE A 54 -9.83 -25.92 -2.69
CA ILE A 54 -8.79 -25.32 -1.85
C ILE A 54 -7.62 -24.83 -2.69
N LEU A 55 -7.22 -25.56 -3.73
CA LEU A 55 -6.12 -25.15 -4.61
C LEU A 55 -6.49 -23.89 -5.40
N GLU A 56 -7.68 -23.86 -6.02
CA GLU A 56 -8.17 -22.66 -6.73
C GLU A 56 -8.29 -21.46 -5.79
N ARG A 57 -8.72 -21.69 -4.54
CA ARG A 57 -8.84 -20.63 -3.54
C ARG A 57 -7.49 -20.11 -3.08
N ILE A 58 -6.52 -21.00 -2.87
CA ILE A 58 -5.15 -20.61 -2.47
C ILE A 58 -4.49 -19.84 -3.61
N ASP A 59 -4.62 -20.31 -4.85
CA ASP A 59 -4.13 -19.63 -6.03
C ASP A 59 -4.70 -18.21 -6.12
N LYS A 60 -6.03 -18.05 -6.05
CA LYS A 60 -6.69 -16.72 -5.98
C LYS A 60 -6.14 -15.84 -4.85
N ILE A 61 -5.95 -16.39 -3.65
CA ILE A 61 -5.42 -15.62 -2.52
C ILE A 61 -3.94 -15.27 -2.75
N GLN A 62 -3.15 -16.13 -3.41
CA GLN A 62 -1.76 -15.89 -3.77
C GLN A 62 -1.62 -14.86 -4.91
N THR A 63 -2.48 -14.90 -5.92
CA THR A 63 -2.56 -13.90 -6.98
C THR A 63 -2.97 -12.54 -6.42
N MET A 64 -3.92 -12.49 -5.48
CA MET A 64 -4.25 -11.28 -4.72
C MET A 64 -3.14 -10.84 -3.75
N LYS A 65 -2.10 -11.67 -3.53
CA LYS A 65 -0.97 -11.43 -2.64
C LYS A 65 0.25 -10.83 -3.33
N GLU A 66 0.17 -10.53 -4.63
CA GLU A 66 1.11 -9.57 -5.25
C GLU A 66 0.92 -8.14 -4.68
N ASP A 67 -0.15 -7.89 -3.93
CA ASP A 67 -0.29 -6.69 -3.11
C ASP A 67 0.25 -6.93 -1.69
N LEU A 68 1.34 -6.25 -1.38
CA LEU A 68 2.21 -6.34 -0.20
C LEU A 68 1.53 -6.65 1.15
N SER A 69 2.21 -7.44 1.97
CA SER A 69 1.73 -7.85 3.30
C SER A 69 1.91 -6.73 4.34
N LEU A 70 1.13 -6.76 5.41
CA LEU A 70 1.25 -5.83 6.55
C LEU A 70 2.68 -5.76 7.13
N ASP A 71 3.46 -6.83 6.96
CA ASP A 71 4.85 -6.90 7.39
C ASP A 71 5.77 -6.06 6.48
N GLU A 72 5.46 -5.92 5.19
CA GLU A 72 6.16 -4.99 4.29
C GLU A 72 5.75 -3.54 4.53
N LEU A 73 4.47 -3.26 4.84
CA LEU A 73 4.02 -1.94 5.27
C LEU A 73 4.73 -1.50 6.56
N ALA A 74 4.84 -2.40 7.54
CA ALA A 74 5.59 -2.16 8.76
C ALA A 74 7.10 -1.99 8.48
N ASN A 75 7.67 -2.74 7.52
CA ASN A 75 9.07 -2.58 7.10
C ASN A 75 9.31 -1.34 6.22
N MET A 76 8.30 -0.81 5.52
CA MET A 76 8.43 0.40 4.70
C MET A 76 8.62 1.64 5.57
N PHE A 77 7.88 1.68 6.67
CA PHE A 77 7.92 2.74 7.67
C PHE A 77 8.66 2.27 8.94
N SER A 78 9.50 1.23 8.81
CA SER A 78 10.31 0.66 9.89
C SER A 78 11.40 1.62 10.34
N PRO A 79 11.82 1.54 11.63
CA PRO A 79 12.96 2.27 12.20
C PRO A 79 14.17 2.40 11.26
N SER A 80 14.52 1.34 10.52
CA SER A 80 15.69 1.31 9.64
C SER A 80 15.64 2.23 8.42
N VAL A 81 14.44 2.63 7.96
CA VAL A 81 14.24 3.58 6.85
C VAL A 81 13.95 4.98 7.40
N SER A 82 13.39 5.08 8.60
CA SER A 82 13.16 6.35 9.31
C SER A 82 14.43 6.98 9.91
N GLU A 83 15.59 6.32 9.86
CA GLU A 83 16.90 6.94 10.15
C GLU A 83 17.45 7.76 8.97
N ILE A 84 16.79 7.72 7.81
CA ILE A 84 17.18 8.53 6.64
C ILE A 84 16.81 9.98 6.92
N SER A 85 17.85 10.78 7.15
CA SER A 85 17.79 12.23 7.25
C SER A 85 18.68 12.86 6.20
N PHE A 86 18.09 13.63 5.29
CA PHE A 86 18.77 14.31 4.19
C PHE A 86 18.64 15.82 4.30
N MET A 87 19.66 16.53 3.81
CA MET A 87 19.57 17.96 3.59
C MET A 87 18.94 18.26 2.22
N LYS A 88 18.50 19.51 2.01
CA LYS A 88 17.99 19.99 0.72
C LYS A 88 18.91 19.60 -0.44
N GLU A 89 20.22 19.75 -0.26
CA GLU A 89 21.21 19.47 -1.30
C GLU A 89 21.23 17.99 -1.71
N ASP A 90 20.99 17.08 -0.78
CA ASP A 90 20.97 15.64 -1.04
C ASP A 90 19.76 15.23 -1.87
N ILE A 91 18.59 15.83 -1.57
CA ILE A 91 17.34 15.61 -2.32
C ILE A 91 17.52 16.00 -3.79
N ILE A 92 18.13 17.17 -4.03
CA ILE A 92 18.38 17.68 -5.38
C ILE A 92 19.44 16.82 -6.09
N ARG A 93 20.56 16.51 -5.43
CA ARG A 93 21.65 15.71 -6.01
C ARG A 93 21.22 14.31 -6.41
N LYS A 94 20.34 13.68 -5.64
CA LYS A 94 19.80 12.35 -5.94
C LYS A 94 18.68 12.36 -6.99
N GLY A 95 18.28 13.54 -7.48
CA GLY A 95 17.19 13.66 -8.45
C GLY A 95 15.85 13.16 -7.89
N ILE A 96 15.62 13.44 -6.60
CA ILE A 96 14.34 13.17 -5.94
C ILE A 96 13.35 14.30 -6.26
N ALA A 97 13.80 15.55 -6.18
CA ALA A 97 13.01 16.70 -6.59
C ALA A 97 13.88 17.85 -7.06
N SER A 98 13.27 18.72 -7.85
CA SER A 98 13.88 19.95 -8.34
C SER A 98 13.96 21.02 -7.25
N GLU A 99 14.91 21.94 -7.38
CA GLU A 99 15.07 23.02 -6.40
C GLU A 99 13.78 23.84 -6.16
N PRO A 100 12.99 24.22 -7.17
CA PRO A 100 11.74 24.95 -6.96
C PRO A 100 10.74 24.18 -6.09
N VAL A 101 10.62 22.86 -6.26
CA VAL A 101 9.68 22.03 -5.52
C VAL A 101 10.15 21.84 -4.08
N VAL A 102 11.45 21.61 -3.85
CA VAL A 102 12.00 21.54 -2.50
C VAL A 102 11.82 22.86 -1.76
N GLN A 103 12.06 23.99 -2.43
CA GLN A 103 11.88 25.32 -1.86
C GLN A 103 10.41 25.58 -1.51
N PHE A 104 9.49 25.23 -2.42
CA PHE A 104 8.06 25.33 -2.15
C PHE A 104 7.65 24.51 -0.92
N PHE A 105 8.13 23.27 -0.78
CA PHE A 105 7.84 22.44 0.38
C PHE A 105 8.33 23.08 1.70
N ILE A 106 9.58 23.59 1.70
CA ILE A 106 10.19 24.27 2.86
C ILE A 106 9.32 25.44 3.32
N GLU A 107 8.84 26.25 2.38
CA GLU A 107 7.98 27.40 2.64
C GLU A 107 6.62 26.99 3.21
N GLN A 108 6.00 25.93 2.67
CA GLN A 108 4.68 25.49 3.13
C GLN A 108 4.74 24.81 4.51
N MET A 109 5.81 24.06 4.79
CA MET A 109 5.96 23.31 6.04
C MET A 109 6.71 24.09 7.13
N ASN A 110 7.15 25.32 6.84
CA ASN A 110 7.96 26.17 7.73
C ASN A 110 9.16 25.42 8.33
N LYS A 111 9.84 24.60 7.52
CA LYS A 111 10.92 23.70 7.92
C LYS A 111 12.28 24.30 7.56
N GLN A 112 13.34 23.98 8.29
CA GLN A 112 14.63 24.69 8.14
C GLN A 112 15.58 24.12 7.08
N ALA A 113 15.72 22.79 6.94
CA ALA A 113 16.56 22.16 5.90
C ALA A 113 16.62 20.63 5.97
N GLU A 114 16.26 20.03 7.12
CA GLU A 114 16.39 18.60 7.36
C GLU A 114 15.09 17.85 7.02
N PHE A 115 15.22 16.81 6.20
CA PHE A 115 14.11 16.02 5.68
C PHE A 115 14.23 14.58 6.16
N GLN A 116 13.23 14.15 6.92
CA GLN A 116 13.02 12.76 7.27
C GLN A 116 12.36 12.04 6.10
N PHE A 117 12.38 10.70 6.11
CA PHE A 117 11.78 9.89 5.06
C PHE A 117 10.36 10.34 4.62
N ALA A 118 9.49 10.67 5.58
CA ALA A 118 8.14 11.16 5.28
C ALA A 118 8.16 12.48 4.48
N ASP A 119 9.03 13.42 4.83
CA ASP A 119 9.18 14.68 4.09
C ASP A 119 9.73 14.43 2.69
N ILE A 120 10.72 13.54 2.57
CA ILE A 120 11.30 13.16 1.28
C ILE A 120 10.21 12.54 0.38
N LEU A 121 9.35 11.70 0.94
CA LEU A 121 8.19 11.13 0.23
C LEU A 121 7.20 12.20 -0.20
N TYR A 122 6.87 13.17 0.64
CA TYR A 122 5.96 14.26 0.28
C TYR A 122 6.52 15.11 -0.85
N VAL A 123 7.80 15.46 -0.76
CA VAL A 123 8.52 16.21 -1.79
C VAL A 123 8.58 15.42 -3.10
N PHE A 124 8.83 14.11 -3.04
CA PHE A 124 8.87 13.24 -4.22
C PHE A 124 7.50 13.13 -4.91
N ILE A 125 6.41 12.93 -4.15
CA ILE A 125 5.05 12.93 -4.69
C ILE A 125 4.74 14.30 -5.32
N LEU A 126 5.12 15.38 -4.64
CA LEU A 126 4.86 16.73 -5.11
C LEU A 126 5.61 17.06 -6.40
N GLU A 127 6.86 16.62 -6.55
CA GLU A 127 7.65 16.78 -7.77
C GLU A 127 6.93 16.17 -8.97
N GLU A 128 6.54 14.89 -8.88
CA GLU A 128 5.88 14.17 -9.96
C GLU A 128 4.56 14.83 -10.35
N LEU A 129 3.77 15.27 -9.37
CA LEU A 129 2.48 15.89 -9.63
C LEU A 129 2.59 17.31 -10.21
N LEU A 130 3.54 18.12 -9.75
CA LEU A 130 3.75 19.45 -10.32
C LEU A 130 4.36 19.37 -11.73
N GLN A 131 5.28 18.42 -11.96
CA GLN A 131 5.85 18.21 -13.29
C GLN A 131 4.83 17.66 -14.30
N SER A 132 3.86 16.85 -13.87
CA SER A 132 2.80 16.35 -14.76
C SER A 132 1.90 17.48 -15.30
N GLY A 133 1.85 18.61 -14.60
CA GLY A 133 0.96 19.74 -14.93
C GLY A 133 -0.52 19.47 -14.62
N GLU A 134 -0.84 18.34 -13.97
CA GLU A 134 -2.21 18.00 -13.58
C GLU A 134 -2.72 18.87 -12.42
N ILE A 135 -1.81 19.29 -11.55
CA ILE A 135 -2.09 20.12 -10.37
C ILE A 135 -1.40 21.48 -10.45
N SER A 136 -2.03 22.45 -9.79
CA SER A 136 -1.50 23.78 -9.51
C SER A 136 -0.70 23.80 -8.20
N LEU A 137 0.03 24.89 -7.96
CA LEU A 137 0.73 25.11 -6.68
C LEU A 137 -0.23 25.13 -5.49
N GLU A 138 -1.43 25.73 -5.63
CA GLU A 138 -2.43 25.75 -4.56
C GLU A 138 -2.94 24.34 -4.22
N GLU A 139 -3.10 23.47 -5.23
CA GLU A 139 -3.41 22.06 -5.01
C GLU A 139 -2.25 21.31 -4.38
N GLY A 140 -1.01 21.65 -4.75
CA GLY A 140 0.19 21.17 -4.06
C GLY A 140 0.17 21.46 -2.55
N LYS A 141 -0.26 22.67 -2.14
CA LYS A 141 -0.41 23.02 -0.72
C LYS A 141 -1.43 22.13 -0.02
N MET A 142 -2.60 21.93 -0.63
CA MET A 142 -3.65 21.07 -0.09
C MET A 142 -3.18 19.62 0.06
N ILE A 143 -2.43 19.11 -0.92
CA ILE A 143 -1.84 17.77 -0.87
C ILE A 143 -0.87 17.66 0.31
N LEU A 144 0.08 18.60 0.44
CA LEU A 144 1.04 18.59 1.54
C LEU A 144 0.34 18.62 2.90
N GLN A 145 -0.70 19.45 3.04
CA GLN A 145 -1.48 19.51 4.28
C GLN A 145 -2.13 18.16 4.61
N VAL A 146 -2.83 17.55 3.65
CA VAL A 146 -3.52 16.27 3.84
C VAL A 146 -2.52 15.15 4.17
N LEU A 147 -1.40 15.08 3.46
CA LEU A 147 -0.36 14.08 3.71
C LEU A 147 0.24 14.24 5.11
N HIS A 148 0.50 15.48 5.53
CA HIS A 148 1.05 15.77 6.85
C HIS A 148 0.07 15.45 8.00
N GLU A 149 -1.19 15.90 7.90
CA GLU A 149 -2.21 15.71 8.94
C GLU A 149 -2.61 14.24 9.13
N HIS A 150 -2.51 13.44 8.08
CA HIS A 150 -3.00 12.06 8.05
C HIS A 150 -1.89 11.02 7.80
N TYR A 151 -0.68 11.31 8.27
CA TYR A 151 0.49 10.42 8.14
C TYR A 151 0.21 8.96 8.55
N GLU A 152 -0.55 8.72 9.63
CA GLU A 152 -0.89 7.36 10.08
C GLU A 152 -1.78 6.59 9.10
N ILE A 153 -2.64 7.28 8.34
CA ILE A 153 -3.47 6.66 7.31
C ILE A 153 -2.61 6.25 6.12
N MET A 154 -1.58 7.02 5.77
CA MET A 154 -0.67 6.65 4.69
C MET A 154 0.06 5.32 4.95
N LYS A 155 0.33 5.00 6.21
CA LYS A 155 0.97 3.72 6.60
C LYS A 155 0.06 2.51 6.38
N GLN A 156 -1.24 2.72 6.15
CA GLN A 156 -2.18 1.63 5.94
C GLN A 156 -2.04 1.02 4.55
N LYS A 157 -2.44 -0.24 4.45
CA LYS A 157 -2.51 -0.93 3.16
C LYS A 157 -3.53 -0.23 2.26
N ASN A 158 -3.20 -0.10 0.97
CA ASN A 158 -4.08 0.49 -0.05
C ASN A 158 -4.47 1.94 0.27
N SER A 159 -3.54 2.73 0.81
CA SER A 159 -3.71 4.17 0.96
C SER A 159 -3.52 4.86 -0.39
N GLU A 160 -4.50 5.66 -0.79
CA GLU A 160 -4.48 6.45 -2.02
C GLU A 160 -4.68 7.92 -1.73
N LEU A 161 -3.92 8.77 -2.44
CA LEU A 161 -4.16 10.20 -2.51
C LEU A 161 -5.07 10.48 -3.69
N VAL A 162 -6.17 11.19 -3.43
CA VAL A 162 -7.15 11.54 -4.45
C VAL A 162 -7.36 13.05 -4.45
N VAL A 163 -7.23 13.66 -5.63
CA VAL A 163 -7.59 15.05 -5.88
C VAL A 163 -8.75 15.08 -6.86
N VAL A 164 -9.82 15.76 -6.47
CA VAL A 164 -10.99 15.97 -7.32
C VAL A 164 -11.19 17.45 -7.61
N ARG A 165 -11.74 17.75 -8.79
CA ARG A 165 -11.99 19.11 -9.24
C ARG A 165 -13.37 19.22 -9.87
N LYS A 166 -14.12 20.25 -9.46
CA LYS A 166 -15.42 20.62 -10.04
C LYS A 166 -15.46 22.13 -10.25
N LEU A 167 -15.73 22.54 -11.50
CA LEU A 167 -15.80 23.96 -11.88
C LEU A 167 -14.57 24.79 -11.45
N GLY A 168 -13.38 24.18 -11.47
CA GLY A 168 -12.13 24.83 -11.06
C GLY A 168 -11.86 24.85 -9.55
N VAL A 169 -12.81 24.39 -8.72
CA VAL A 169 -12.62 24.21 -7.28
C VAL A 169 -12.14 22.79 -7.01
N SER A 170 -11.08 22.66 -6.21
CA SER A 170 -10.43 21.38 -5.93
C SER A 170 -10.54 20.99 -4.47
N THR A 171 -10.52 19.68 -4.23
CA THR A 171 -10.45 19.08 -2.89
C THR A 171 -9.56 17.87 -2.96
N CYS A 172 -8.78 17.67 -1.89
CA CYS A 172 -7.81 16.59 -1.75
C CYS A 172 -8.13 15.79 -0.50
N PHE A 173 -7.95 14.47 -0.54
CA PHE A 173 -8.13 13.60 0.61
C PHE A 173 -7.32 12.30 0.44
N LEU A 174 -7.00 11.68 1.58
CA LEU A 174 -6.47 10.31 1.62
C LEU A 174 -7.63 9.34 1.85
N VAL A 175 -7.65 8.28 1.07
CA VAL A 175 -8.54 7.14 1.27
C VAL A 175 -7.71 5.91 1.62
N SER A 176 -8.30 5.01 2.40
CA SER A 176 -7.67 3.74 2.75
C SER A 176 -8.74 2.67 2.80
N ASN A 177 -8.49 1.53 2.16
CA ASN A 177 -9.40 0.39 2.09
C ASN A 177 -10.81 0.75 1.57
N ILE A 178 -10.89 1.59 0.53
CA ILE A 178 -12.14 1.92 -0.16
C ILE A 178 -12.14 1.25 -1.54
N ASP A 179 -13.22 0.54 -1.86
CA ASP A 179 -13.36 -0.12 -3.17
C ASP A 179 -13.81 0.88 -4.26
N ASP A 180 -14.89 1.62 -4.00
CA ASP A 180 -15.48 2.54 -4.98
C ASP A 180 -15.63 3.99 -4.45
N LEU A 181 -15.35 4.95 -5.31
CA LEU A 181 -15.61 6.38 -5.08
C LEU A 181 -16.68 6.87 -6.06
N LEU A 182 -17.83 7.29 -5.52
CA LEU A 182 -18.95 7.80 -6.30
C LEU A 182 -19.02 9.32 -6.18
N PHE A 183 -19.10 10.00 -7.32
CA PHE A 183 -19.11 11.46 -7.39
C PHE A 183 -20.39 11.99 -8.06
N GLU A 184 -20.80 13.19 -7.66
CA GLU A 184 -21.86 13.91 -8.37
C GLU A 184 -21.45 14.30 -9.80
N LYS A 185 -22.45 14.63 -10.63
CA LYS A 185 -22.23 14.97 -12.04
C LYS A 185 -21.32 16.19 -12.19
N GLY A 186 -20.29 16.06 -13.03
CA GLY A 186 -19.36 17.14 -13.36
C GLY A 186 -18.11 17.23 -12.47
N THR A 187 -18.03 16.43 -11.42
CA THR A 187 -16.79 16.23 -10.65
C THR A 187 -15.85 15.32 -11.43
N LYS A 188 -14.56 15.68 -11.48
CA LYS A 188 -13.51 14.88 -12.11
C LYS A 188 -12.46 14.50 -11.08
N ILE A 189 -11.97 13.27 -11.16
CA ILE A 189 -10.71 12.89 -10.52
C ILE A 189 -9.60 13.48 -11.38
N VAL A 190 -8.77 14.32 -10.77
CA VAL A 190 -7.60 14.92 -11.41
C VAL A 190 -6.37 14.08 -11.13
N VAL A 191 -6.20 13.67 -9.87
CA VAL A 191 -5.11 12.81 -9.43
C VAL A 191 -5.70 11.66 -8.63
N ARG A 192 -5.22 10.44 -8.87
CA ARG A 192 -5.42 9.27 -8.01
C ARG A 192 -4.14 8.44 -8.05
N LEU A 193 -3.45 8.36 -6.91
CA LEU A 193 -2.21 7.59 -6.80
C LEU A 193 -2.18 6.74 -5.56
N ALA A 194 -1.53 5.58 -5.65
CA ALA A 194 -1.27 4.71 -4.52
C ALA A 194 0.03 5.16 -3.83
N ILE A 195 -0.06 5.55 -2.55
CA ILE A 195 1.11 6.00 -1.77
C ILE A 195 2.19 4.92 -1.72
N MET A 196 1.77 3.65 -1.72
CA MET A 196 2.66 2.49 -1.74
C MET A 196 3.63 2.51 -2.93
N GLN A 197 3.13 2.81 -4.13
CA GLN A 197 3.95 2.82 -5.35
C GLN A 197 5.04 3.89 -5.29
N TYR A 198 4.71 5.07 -4.78
CA TYR A 198 5.66 6.17 -4.60
C TYR A 198 6.68 5.86 -3.50
N THR A 199 6.26 5.14 -2.45
CA THR A 199 7.16 4.74 -1.37
C THR A 199 8.22 3.75 -1.86
N GLU A 200 7.82 2.74 -2.65
CA GLU A 200 8.74 1.75 -3.23
C GLU A 200 9.66 2.37 -4.30
N ALA A 201 9.12 3.27 -5.14
CA ALA A 201 9.91 4.02 -6.09
C ALA A 201 10.96 4.91 -5.41
N LEU A 202 10.58 5.58 -4.32
CA LEU A 202 11.51 6.40 -3.55
C LEU A 202 12.62 5.57 -2.91
N LYS A 203 12.32 4.45 -2.26
CA LYS A 203 13.35 3.56 -1.69
C LYS A 203 14.36 3.10 -2.74
N SER A 204 13.88 2.77 -3.93
CA SER A 204 14.74 2.36 -5.05
C SER A 204 15.70 3.47 -5.51
N LYS A 205 15.38 4.75 -5.25
CA LYS A 205 16.27 5.91 -5.48
C LYS A 205 17.20 6.21 -4.29
N LEU A 206 16.85 5.73 -3.09
CA LEU A 206 17.59 5.98 -1.87
C LEU A 206 18.71 4.96 -1.63
N LEU A 207 18.48 3.69 -1.99
CA LEU A 207 19.45 2.59 -2.03
C LEU A 207 20.45 2.75 -3.18
#